data_AF-A0A2E8VIK1-F1
#
_entry.id   AF-A0A2E8VIK1-F1
#
_cell.length_a   1.000
_cell.length_b   1.000
_cell.length_c   1.000
_cell.angle_alpha   90.00
_cell.angle_beta   90.00
_cell.angle_gamma   90.00
#
_symmetry.space_group_name_H-M   'P 1'
#
loop_
_entity.id
_entity.type
_entity.pdbx_description
1 polymer ?
#
loop_
_entity_poly.entity_id
_entity_poly.type
_entity_poly.pdbx_seq_one_letter_code
_entity_poly.pdbx_strand_id
1 'polypeptide(L)'
;MQERESDYSVTAVRPPIADEPTEARAVDGRYISWREHIIDDPAISGVPISGSDGLTLADLYGDGFEDIVSVHESDTVYDGQPHGHVRLAFGGPNPSEWQLATLAEGVEAAAAEDAASPASWRI
;
A
#
# COMPACT_ATOMS: atom_id res chain seq x y z
N MET A 1 53.48 -25.50 -23.87
CA MET A 1 52.24 -25.79 -23.12
C MET A 1 51.77 -24.46 -22.57
N GLN A 2 50.79 -23.85 -23.23
CA GLN A 2 50.27 -22.54 -22.87
C GLN A 2 48.81 -22.77 -22.53
N GLU A 3 48.49 -22.72 -21.24
CA GLU A 3 47.14 -22.97 -20.73
C GLU A 3 46.26 -21.80 -21.17
N ARG A 4 45.16 -22.10 -21.85
CA ARG A 4 44.14 -21.10 -22.17
C ARG A 4 43.31 -20.86 -20.93
N GLU A 5 43.46 -19.67 -20.36
CA GLU A 5 42.55 -19.13 -19.36
C GLU A 5 41.17 -18.93 -20.03
N SER A 6 40.16 -19.64 -19.56
CA SER A 6 38.79 -19.49 -20.05
C SER A 6 38.18 -18.24 -19.43
N ASP A 7 37.86 -17.24 -20.26
CA ASP A 7 37.06 -16.07 -19.88
C ASP A 7 35.68 -16.54 -19.39
N TYR A 8 35.52 -16.67 -18.08
CA TYR A 8 34.20 -16.71 -17.46
C TYR A 8 33.65 -15.27 -17.48
N SER A 9 32.76 -14.99 -18.43
CA SER A 9 31.94 -13.79 -18.41
C SER A 9 31.11 -13.80 -17.12
N VAL A 10 31.41 -12.86 -16.21
CA VAL A 10 30.58 -12.60 -15.04
C VAL A 10 29.26 -12.02 -15.55
N THR A 11 28.21 -12.82 -15.54
CA THR A 11 26.84 -12.35 -15.79
C THR A 11 26.55 -11.23 -14.80
N ALA A 12 26.32 -10.00 -15.28
CA ALA A 12 25.94 -8.89 -14.43
C ALA A 12 24.67 -9.25 -13.66
N VAL A 13 24.72 -9.13 -12.34
CA VAL A 13 23.55 -9.32 -11.47
C VAL A 13 22.55 -8.23 -11.85
N ARG A 14 21.43 -8.61 -12.50
CA ARG A 14 20.32 -7.70 -12.71
C ARG A 14 19.65 -7.42 -11.37
N PRO A 15 19.27 -6.16 -11.09
CA PRO A 15 18.48 -5.86 -9.91
C PRO A 15 17.11 -6.58 -9.98
N PRO A 16 16.44 -6.79 -8.83
CA PRO A 16 15.06 -7.27 -8.82
C PRO A 16 14.18 -6.46 -9.78
N ILE A 17 13.18 -7.09 -10.40
CA ILE A 17 12.25 -6.40 -11.32
C ILE A 17 11.56 -5.19 -10.67
N ALA A 18 11.37 -5.22 -9.35
CA ALA A 18 10.82 -4.12 -8.57
C ALA A 18 11.74 -2.87 -8.53
N ASP A 19 13.03 -3.07 -8.76
CA ASP A 19 14.07 -2.03 -8.75
C ASP A 19 14.49 -1.61 -10.17
N GLU A 20 13.98 -2.27 -11.21
CA GLU A 20 14.24 -1.87 -12.60
C GLU A 20 13.37 -0.66 -12.98
N PRO A 21 13.94 0.41 -13.58
CA PRO A 21 13.14 1.50 -14.11
C PRO A 21 12.15 1.00 -15.15
N THR A 22 10.88 1.35 -14.96
CA THR A 22 9.81 1.10 -15.94
C THR A 22 10.20 1.54 -17.36
N GLU A 23 9.87 0.72 -18.35
CA GLU A 23 9.96 1.13 -19.76
C GLU A 23 8.67 1.82 -20.25
N ALA A 24 7.60 1.78 -19.45
CA ALA A 24 6.32 2.39 -19.79
C ALA A 24 6.44 3.91 -19.78
N ARG A 25 5.92 4.55 -20.84
CA ARG A 25 5.93 6.00 -21.00
C ARG A 25 4.54 6.54 -21.23
N ALA A 26 4.26 7.70 -20.63
CA ALA A 26 3.11 8.51 -20.94
C ALA A 26 3.23 9.11 -22.35
N VAL A 27 2.13 9.66 -22.88
CA VAL A 27 2.08 10.28 -24.22
C VAL A 27 3.07 11.43 -24.41
N ASP A 28 3.50 12.06 -23.31
CA ASP A 28 4.49 13.14 -23.30
C ASP A 28 5.95 12.66 -23.12
N GLY A 29 6.16 11.35 -23.09
CA GLY A 29 7.49 10.72 -23.01
C GLY A 29 8.05 10.55 -21.60
N ARG A 30 7.33 10.98 -20.54
CA ARG A 30 7.72 10.70 -19.14
C ARG A 30 7.51 9.23 -18.80
N TYR A 31 8.38 8.69 -17.93
CA TYR A 31 8.23 7.32 -17.43
C TYR A 31 7.07 7.19 -16.44
N ILE A 32 6.37 6.06 -16.47
CA ILE A 32 5.31 5.71 -15.52
C ILE A 32 5.91 4.78 -14.45
N SER A 33 6.33 5.36 -13.32
CA SER A 33 6.84 4.63 -12.15
C SER A 33 5.76 4.45 -11.09
N TRP A 34 5.79 3.33 -10.38
CA TRP A 34 5.01 3.12 -9.15
C TRP A 34 5.93 3.13 -7.94
N ARG A 35 5.38 3.51 -6.78
CA ARG A 35 5.98 3.29 -5.47
C ARG A 35 4.95 2.61 -4.61
N GLU A 36 5.37 1.56 -3.92
CA GLU A 36 4.52 0.87 -2.95
C GLU A 36 4.45 1.65 -1.64
N HIS A 37 3.25 1.74 -1.07
CA HIS A 37 2.98 2.30 0.25
C HIS A 37 2.21 1.24 1.04
N ILE A 38 2.82 0.72 2.11
CA ILE A 38 2.24 -0.35 2.93
C ILE A 38 1.58 0.28 4.16
N ILE A 39 0.29 0.02 4.35
CA ILE A 39 -0.52 0.56 5.45
C ILE A 39 -1.17 -0.53 6.32
N ASP A 40 -1.11 -1.77 5.86
CA ASP A 40 -1.86 -2.93 6.36
C ASP A 40 -0.96 -4.08 6.81
N ASP A 41 0.37 -3.97 6.72
CA ASP A 41 1.28 -4.99 7.28
C ASP A 41 1.12 -5.05 8.83
N PRO A 42 0.99 -6.24 9.45
CA PRO A 42 0.79 -6.34 10.90
C PRO A 42 1.89 -5.74 11.76
N ALA A 43 3.15 -5.77 11.30
CA ALA A 43 4.27 -5.18 12.04
C ALA A 43 4.27 -3.66 11.97
N ILE A 44 3.74 -3.07 10.89
CA ILE A 44 3.57 -1.62 10.72
C ILE A 44 2.28 -1.14 11.42
N SER A 45 1.18 -1.86 11.20
CA SER A 45 -0.17 -1.45 11.60
C SER A 45 -0.50 -1.72 13.06
N GLY A 46 0.20 -2.67 13.68
CA GLY A 46 -0.06 -3.14 15.04
C GLY A 46 -1.34 -3.98 15.19
N VAL A 47 -2.00 -4.29 14.08
CA VAL A 47 -3.27 -5.02 14.00
C VAL A 47 -3.08 -6.22 13.06
N PRO A 48 -3.65 -7.40 13.35
CA PRO A 48 -3.49 -8.60 12.51
C PRO A 48 -4.36 -8.54 11.25
N ILE A 49 -4.18 -7.50 10.43
CA ILE A 49 -4.83 -7.32 9.12
C ILE A 49 -3.81 -7.54 8.00
N SER A 50 -4.29 -7.88 6.81
CA SER A 50 -3.51 -7.86 5.57
C SER A 50 -4.45 -7.86 4.36
N GLY A 51 -4.18 -7.00 3.37
CA GLY A 51 -5.13 -6.72 2.31
C GLY A 51 -6.29 -5.86 2.80
N SER A 52 -7.12 -5.38 1.88
CA SER A 52 -8.28 -4.54 2.15
C SER A 52 -9.35 -4.82 1.11
N ASP A 53 -10.61 -4.82 1.52
CA ASP A 53 -11.75 -5.05 0.62
C ASP A 53 -12.10 -3.79 -0.18
N GLY A 54 -11.82 -2.62 0.38
CA GLY A 54 -12.06 -1.33 -0.24
C GLY A 54 -11.25 -0.21 0.39
N LEU A 55 -10.89 0.78 -0.42
CA LEU A 55 -10.19 1.97 0.04
C LEU A 55 -10.64 3.22 -0.71
N THR A 56 -10.46 4.38 -0.07
CA THR A 56 -10.64 5.69 -0.71
C THR A 56 -9.58 6.67 -0.22
N LEU A 57 -9.26 7.65 -1.07
CA LEU A 57 -8.29 8.70 -0.76
C LEU A 57 -9.00 10.04 -0.55
N ALA A 58 -8.57 10.81 0.44
CA ALA A 58 -9.00 12.19 0.66
C ALA A 58 -8.02 12.92 1.58
N ASP A 59 -7.88 14.23 1.41
CA ASP A 59 -7.28 15.10 2.44
C ASP A 59 -8.36 15.35 3.52
N LEU A 60 -8.37 14.56 4.58
CA LEU A 60 -9.48 14.50 5.53
C LEU A 60 -9.54 15.73 6.45
N TYR A 61 -8.42 16.44 6.61
CA TYR A 61 -8.30 17.56 7.55
C TYR A 61 -7.65 18.82 6.97
N GLY A 62 -7.42 18.86 5.65
CA GLY A 62 -7.08 20.05 4.89
C GLY A 62 -5.62 20.47 5.03
N ASP A 63 -4.70 19.54 5.29
CA ASP A 63 -3.28 19.85 5.45
C ASP A 63 -2.47 19.75 4.14
N GLY A 64 -3.13 19.35 3.04
CA GLY A 64 -2.54 19.22 1.72
C GLY A 64 -1.88 17.88 1.45
N PHE A 65 -1.98 16.90 2.35
CA PHE A 65 -1.55 15.52 2.14
C PHE A 65 -2.76 14.60 2.01
N GLU A 66 -2.68 13.63 1.09
CA GLU A 66 -3.75 12.64 0.93
C GLU A 66 -3.67 11.60 2.04
N ASP A 67 -4.82 11.34 2.68
CA ASP A 67 -5.02 10.25 3.63
C ASP A 67 -5.73 9.07 2.94
N ILE A 68 -5.60 7.89 3.53
CA ILE A 68 -6.29 6.68 3.08
C ILE A 68 -7.28 6.24 4.16
N VAL A 69 -8.52 5.98 3.74
CA VAL A 69 -9.50 5.22 4.53
C VAL A 69 -9.60 3.84 3.90
N SER A 70 -9.40 2.79 4.68
CA SER A 70 -9.46 1.40 4.22
C SER A 70 -10.35 0.55 5.12
N VAL A 71 -11.02 -0.44 4.51
CA VAL A 71 -11.86 -1.42 5.21
C VAL A 71 -11.30 -2.82 5.03
N HIS A 72 -11.37 -3.62 6.08
CA HIS A 72 -10.71 -4.91 6.15
C HIS A 72 -11.62 -5.94 6.81
N GLU A 73 -11.92 -7.03 6.12
CA GLU A 73 -12.23 -8.31 6.76
C GLU A 73 -10.96 -8.85 7.44
N SER A 74 -11.07 -9.25 8.71
CA SER A 74 -9.91 -9.53 9.58
C SER A 74 -10.01 -10.86 10.34
N ASP A 75 -11.10 -11.60 10.16
CA ASP A 75 -11.20 -12.97 10.60
C ASP A 75 -10.33 -13.88 9.74
N THR A 76 -9.20 -14.29 10.31
CA THR A 76 -8.31 -15.29 9.70
C THR A 76 -8.75 -16.73 10.02
N VAL A 77 -9.76 -16.89 10.87
CA VAL A 77 -10.31 -18.16 11.33
C VAL A 77 -11.84 -18.06 11.36
N TYR A 78 -12.51 -19.03 10.74
CA TYR A 78 -13.96 -19.10 10.76
C TYR A 78 -14.45 -19.65 12.11
N ASP A 79 -14.88 -18.76 13.01
CA ASP A 79 -15.50 -19.09 14.31
C ASP A 79 -17.00 -18.75 14.38
N GLY A 80 -17.56 -18.27 13.27
CA GLY A 80 -18.97 -17.88 13.14
C GLY A 80 -19.27 -16.44 13.58
N GLN A 81 -18.26 -15.66 13.99
CA GLN A 81 -18.37 -14.22 14.15
C GLN A 81 -17.47 -13.53 13.13
N PRO A 82 -18.00 -12.64 12.29
CA PRO A 82 -17.16 -11.88 11.36
C PRO A 82 -16.45 -10.77 12.14
N HIS A 83 -15.21 -10.47 11.77
CA HIS A 83 -14.42 -9.40 12.39
C HIS A 83 -13.89 -8.48 11.30
N GLY A 84 -14.07 -7.17 11.46
CA GLY A 84 -13.46 -6.22 10.53
C GLY A 84 -12.82 -5.02 11.21
N HIS A 85 -12.16 -4.21 10.38
CA HIS A 85 -11.57 -2.94 10.78
C HIS A 85 -11.88 -1.86 9.74
N VAL A 86 -12.15 -0.65 10.22
CA VAL A 86 -12.08 0.58 9.44
C VAL A 86 -10.86 1.35 9.91
N ARG A 87 -9.93 1.60 8.99
CA ARG A 87 -8.59 2.14 9.29
C ARG A 87 -8.37 3.46 8.58
N LEU A 88 -7.57 4.31 9.22
CA LEU A 88 -7.08 5.56 8.67
C LEU A 88 -5.55 5.50 8.61
N ALA A 89 -4.99 5.87 7.47
CA ALA A 89 -3.58 6.14 7.30
C ALA A 89 -3.40 7.61 6.90
N PHE A 90 -2.95 8.43 7.84
CA PHE A 90 -2.76 9.86 7.62
C PHE A 90 -1.43 10.12 6.92
N GLY A 91 -1.52 10.88 5.84
CA GLY A 91 -0.38 11.29 5.02
C GLY A 91 0.45 12.40 5.68
N GLY A 92 1.59 12.69 5.07
CA GLY A 92 2.46 13.76 5.55
C GLY A 92 3.61 14.07 4.59
N PRO A 93 4.54 14.96 5.00
CA PRO A 93 5.63 15.41 4.14
C PRO A 93 6.63 14.31 3.78
N ASN A 94 6.73 13.25 4.60
CA ASN A 94 7.48 12.06 4.24
C ASN A 94 6.51 11.01 3.68
N PRO A 95 6.51 10.74 2.35
CA PRO A 95 5.60 9.78 1.75
C PRO A 95 5.88 8.32 2.17
N SER A 96 6.95 8.07 2.93
CA SER A 96 7.31 6.74 3.45
C SER A 96 6.79 6.50 4.87
N GLU A 97 6.15 7.50 5.48
CA GLU A 97 5.66 7.45 6.86
C GLU A 97 4.15 7.72 6.87
N TRP A 98 3.42 6.91 7.64
CA TRP A 98 1.97 7.05 7.83
C TRP A 98 1.67 7.07 9.32
N GLN A 99 0.75 7.95 9.74
CA GLN A 99 0.18 7.85 11.08
C GLN A 99 -1.09 7.00 11.00
N LEU A 100 -1.12 5.88 11.71
CA LEU A 100 -2.19 4.89 11.59
C LEU A 100 -3.16 5.00 12.76
N ALA A 101 -4.46 4.88 12.47
CA ALA A 101 -5.51 4.85 13.48
C ALA A 101 -6.60 3.82 13.14
N THR A 102 -7.20 3.22 14.19
CA THR A 102 -8.43 2.43 14.07
C THR A 102 -9.62 3.35 14.30
N LEU A 103 -10.49 3.48 13.29
CA LEU A 103 -11.74 4.21 13.41
C LEU A 103 -12.86 3.33 13.99
N ALA A 104 -12.92 2.06 13.56
CA ALA A 104 -13.84 1.06 14.08
C ALA A 104 -13.22 -0.35 13.97
N GLU A 105 -13.62 -1.26 14.85
CA GLU A 105 -13.16 -2.66 14.86
C GLU A 105 -14.24 -3.62 15.38
N GLY A 106 -14.07 -4.91 15.08
CA GLY A 106 -14.93 -6.00 15.54
C GLY A 106 -16.14 -6.23 14.65
N VAL A 107 -17.21 -6.77 15.24
CA VAL A 107 -18.41 -7.20 14.50
C VAL A 107 -19.12 -6.06 13.77
N GLU A 108 -19.07 -4.84 14.31
CA GLU A 108 -19.69 -3.65 13.72
C GLU A 108 -18.99 -3.19 12.43
N ALA A 109 -17.70 -3.51 12.29
CA ALA A 109 -16.89 -3.18 11.12
C ALA A 109 -16.77 -4.34 10.13
N ALA A 110 -17.34 -5.51 10.45
CA ALA A 110 -17.04 -6.76 9.76
C ALA A 110 -17.68 -6.93 8.37
N ALA A 111 -18.68 -6.11 8.05
CA ALA A 111 -19.36 -6.14 6.75
C ALA A 111 -18.99 -4.92 5.86
N ALA A 112 -17.98 -4.15 6.25
CA ALA A 112 -17.55 -3.00 5.48
C ALA A 112 -16.68 -3.47 4.30
N GLU A 113 -17.23 -3.40 3.09
CA GLU A 113 -16.55 -3.83 1.85
C GLU A 113 -16.10 -2.64 0.99
N ASP A 114 -16.89 -1.56 0.98
CA ASP A 114 -16.64 -0.38 0.14
C ASP A 114 -16.35 0.86 0.99
N ALA A 115 -15.41 1.69 0.52
CA ALA A 115 -15.13 3.01 1.07
C ALA A 115 -15.29 4.07 -0.03
N ALA A 116 -15.88 5.22 0.32
CA ALA A 116 -16.05 6.33 -0.61
C ALA A 116 -15.81 7.67 0.08
N SER A 117 -15.01 8.52 -0.56
CA SER A 117 -14.87 9.93 -0.21
C SER A 117 -15.47 10.80 -1.33
N PRO A 118 -16.20 11.87 -0.98
CA PRO A 118 -16.58 12.87 -1.98
C PRO A 118 -15.32 13.53 -2.56
N ALA A 119 -15.25 13.66 -3.88
CA ALA A 119 -14.11 14.25 -4.62
C ALA A 119 -13.88 15.76 -4.34
N SER A 120 -14.61 16.38 -3.42
CA SER A 120 -14.55 17.81 -3.12
C SER A 120 -15.21 18.12 -1.78
N TRP A 121 -14.43 18.21 -0.72
CA TRP A 121 -14.83 18.89 0.52
C TRP A 121 -14.37 20.34 0.41
N ARG A 122 -15.10 21.16 -0.34
CA ARG A 122 -14.97 22.61 -0.21
C ARG A 122 -15.85 23.03 0.96
N ILE A 123 -15.24 23.19 2.13
CA ILE A 123 -15.83 23.94 3.24
C ILE A 123 -15.57 25.43 3.02
#